data_AF-A0A6B1HMW7-F1
#
_entry.id   AF-A0A6B1HMW7-F1
#
_cell.length_a   1.000
_cell.length_b   1.000
_cell.length_c   1.000
_cell.angle_alpha   90.00
_cell.angle_beta   90.00
_cell.angle_gamma   90.00
#
_symmetry.space_group_name_H-M   'P 1'
#
loop_
_entity.id
_entity.type
_entity.pdbx_description
1 polymer ?
#
loop_
_entity_poly.entity_id
_entity_poly.type
_entity_poly.pdbx_seq_one_letter_code
_entity_poly.pdbx_strand_id
1 'polypeptide(L)'
;GFVNAVVPHDKLMEETHRWVQMTLECAPLSIRASKDVVYRSMSMGSLEESMAVRYESVATLSSSEDFIEGPRAFAEKRPPNWQGR
;
A
#
# COMPACT_ATOMS: atom_id res chain seq x y z
N GLY A 1 -8.90 1.11 17.74
CA GLY A 1 -8.64 2.56 17.80
C GLY A 1 -7.17 2.83 18.01
N PHE A 2 -6.58 2.29 19.08
CA PHE A 2 -5.14 2.43 19.37
C PHE A 2 -4.29 1.29 18.77
N VAL A 3 -4.79 0.06 18.76
CA VAL A 3 -4.15 -1.13 18.15
C VAL A 3 -5.09 -1.79 17.14
N ASN A 4 -4.50 -2.48 16.15
CA ASN A 4 -5.24 -3.20 15.10
C ASN A 4 -5.72 -4.59 15.54
N ALA A 5 -4.96 -5.29 16.38
CA ALA A 5 -5.29 -6.62 16.89
C ALA A 5 -4.76 -6.81 18.32
N VAL A 6 -5.47 -7.61 19.13
CA VAL A 6 -5.05 -8.02 20.47
C VAL A 6 -5.16 -9.54 20.54
N VAL A 7 -4.04 -10.20 20.80
CA VAL A 7 -3.93 -11.66 20.82
C VAL A 7 -3.17 -12.11 22.07
N PRO A 8 -3.34 -13.37 22.52
CA PRO A 8 -2.47 -13.98 23.52
C PRO A 8 -0.98 -13.83 23.16
N HIS A 9 -0.12 -13.74 24.17
CA HIS A 9 1.31 -13.45 23.96
C HIS A 9 2.01 -14.48 23.05
N ASP A 10 1.67 -15.75 23.21
CA ASP A 10 2.16 -16.86 22.40
C ASP A 10 1.68 -16.83 20.93
N LYS A 11 0.68 -16.00 20.62
CA LYS A 11 0.15 -15.77 19.26
C LYS A 11 0.62 -14.49 18.60
N LEU A 12 1.41 -13.65 19.29
CA LEU A 12 1.88 -12.37 18.78
C LEU A 12 2.60 -12.48 17.43
N MET A 13 3.53 -13.42 17.31
CA MET A 13 4.31 -13.61 16.09
C MET A 13 3.45 -14.16 14.95
N GLU A 14 2.52 -15.06 15.25
CA GLU A 14 1.57 -15.61 14.26
C GLU A 14 0.72 -14.47 13.65
N GLU A 15 0.13 -13.64 14.50
CA GLU A 15 -0.68 -12.49 14.04
C GLU A 15 0.17 -11.46 13.30
N THR A 16 1.39 -11.19 13.76
CA THR A 16 2.32 -10.28 13.06
C THR A 16 2.67 -10.80 11.67
N HIS A 17 3.01 -12.08 11.54
CA HIS A 17 3.32 -12.69 10.25
C HIS A 17 2.12 -12.67 9.31
N ARG A 18 0.89 -12.85 9.81
CA ARG A 18 -0.33 -12.73 9.01
C ARG A 18 -0.44 -11.35 8.33
N TRP A 19 -0.21 -10.26 9.07
CA TRP A 19 -0.21 -8.90 8.51
C TRP A 19 0.93 -8.68 7.51
N VAL A 20 2.13 -9.22 7.79
CA VAL A 20 3.27 -9.14 6.88
C VAL A 20 2.97 -9.85 5.56
N GLN A 21 2.40 -11.05 5.59
CA GLN A 21 2.07 -11.79 4.36
C GLN A 21 1.07 -11.01 3.50
N MET A 22 0.00 -10.48 4.09
CA MET A 22 -0.95 -9.62 3.36
C MET A 22 -0.28 -8.39 2.74
N THR A 23 0.71 -7.81 3.42
CA THR A 23 1.45 -6.66 2.90
C THR A 23 2.37 -7.05 1.74
N LEU A 24 3.02 -8.22 1.83
CA LEU A 24 3.93 -8.74 0.80
C LEU A 24 3.21 -9.15 -0.49
N GLU A 25 1.91 -9.43 -0.42
CA GLU A 25 1.06 -9.66 -1.61
C GLU A 25 0.84 -8.38 -2.44
N CYS A 26 1.07 -7.20 -1.86
CA CYS A 26 0.82 -5.92 -2.52
C CYS A 26 2.04 -5.39 -3.28
N ALA A 27 1.78 -4.60 -4.33
CA ALA A 27 2.85 -3.91 -5.07
C ALA A 27 3.62 -2.95 -4.14
N PRO A 28 4.97 -3.02 -4.06
CA PRO A 28 5.76 -2.23 -3.12
C PRO A 28 5.55 -0.72 -3.25
N LEU A 29 5.47 -0.21 -4.49
CA LEU A 29 5.25 1.21 -4.75
C LEU A 29 3.83 1.66 -4.38
N SER A 30 2.84 0.77 -4.47
CA SER A 30 1.45 1.07 -4.08
C SER A 30 1.33 1.27 -2.58
N ILE A 31 1.96 0.39 -1.77
CA ILE A 31 1.99 0.53 -0.31
C ILE A 31 2.73 1.80 0.10
N ARG A 32 3.87 2.12 -0.53
CA ARG A 32 4.61 3.35 -0.25
C ARG A 32 3.80 4.61 -0.58
N ALA A 33 3.18 4.66 -1.76
CA ALA A 33 2.36 5.79 -2.17
C ALA A 33 1.14 5.97 -1.26
N SER A 34 0.44 4.87 -0.94
CA SER A 34 -0.72 4.91 -0.03
C SER A 34 -0.35 5.47 1.34
N LYS A 35 0.79 5.03 1.89
CA LYS A 35 1.30 5.53 3.17
C LYS A 35 1.68 7.01 3.07
N ASP A 36 2.42 7.42 2.04
CA ASP A 36 2.82 8.82 1.82
C ASP A 36 1.62 9.76 1.73
N VAL A 37 0.62 9.40 0.92
CA VAL A 37 -0.62 10.19 0.74
C VAL A 37 -1.35 10.34 2.06
N VAL A 38 -1.54 9.26 2.84
CA VAL A 38 -2.20 9.33 4.15
C VAL A 38 -1.49 10.30 5.10
N TYR A 39 -0.17 10.18 5.27
CA TYR A 39 0.55 11.04 6.21
C TYR A 39 0.61 12.51 5.76
N ARG A 40 0.81 12.77 4.47
CA ARG A 40 0.93 14.14 3.95
C ARG A 40 -0.41 14.85 3.90
N SER A 41 -1.47 14.17 3.49
CA SER A 41 -2.83 14.74 3.47
C SER A 41 -3.31 15.17 4.86
N MET A 42 -2.93 14.44 5.92
CA MET A 42 -3.26 14.81 7.31
C MET A 42 -2.67 16.15 7.76
N SER A 43 -1.67 16.69 7.06
CA SER A 43 -1.05 17.98 7.37
C SER A 43 -1.65 19.14 6.57
N MET A 44 -2.65 18.88 5.72
CA MET A 44 -3.27 19.87 4.84
C MET A 44 -4.50 20.50 5.48
N GLY A 45 -4.86 21.70 5.03
CA GLY A 45 -5.92 22.50 5.65
C GLY A 45 -7.34 22.06 5.30
N SER A 46 -7.50 21.29 4.21
CA SER A 46 -8.79 20.77 3.79
C SER A 46 -8.68 19.47 2.98
N LEU A 47 -9.81 18.75 2.90
CA LEU A 47 -9.93 17.60 2.00
C LEU A 47 -9.71 18.02 0.54
N GLU A 48 -10.29 19.15 0.12
CA GLU A 48 -10.17 19.67 -1.25
C GLU A 48 -8.71 19.90 -1.63
N GLU A 49 -7.93 20.56 -0.75
CA GLU A 49 -6.49 20.77 -0.96
C GLU A 49 -5.76 19.42 -1.11
N SER A 50 -6.06 18.46 -0.23
CA SER A 50 -5.43 17.14 -0.25
C SER A 50 -5.76 16.30 -1.49
N MET A 51 -6.90 16.56 -2.12
CA MET A 51 -7.30 15.89 -3.37
C MET A 51 -6.73 16.57 -4.62
N ALA A 52 -6.50 17.89 -4.57
CA ALA A 52 -5.98 18.65 -5.71
C ALA A 52 -4.45 18.60 -5.81
N VAL A 53 -3.75 18.35 -4.71
CA VAL A 53 -2.28 18.30 -4.68
C VAL A 53 -1.74 17.10 -5.47
N ARG A 54 -0.59 17.30 -6.11
CA ARG A 54 0.16 16.21 -6.76
C ARG A 54 1.09 15.54 -5.75
N TYR A 55 0.93 14.24 -5.56
CA TYR A 55 1.86 13.42 -4.79
C TYR A 55 2.88 12.76 -5.72
N GLU A 56 4.17 13.05 -5.51
CA GLU A 56 5.26 12.47 -6.32
C GLU A 56 5.33 10.95 -6.18
N SER A 57 4.96 10.42 -5.01
CA SER A 57 4.85 8.99 -4.76
C SER A 57 3.78 8.31 -5.64
N VAL A 58 2.66 8.99 -5.87
CA VAL A 58 1.61 8.53 -6.79
C VAL A 58 2.08 8.62 -8.23
N ALA A 59 2.80 9.69 -8.61
CA ALA A 59 3.38 9.79 -9.95
C ALA A 59 4.37 8.64 -10.22
N THR A 60 5.25 8.34 -9.26
CA THR A 60 6.20 7.22 -9.33
C THR A 60 5.48 5.88 -9.48
N LEU A 61 4.43 5.64 -8.68
CA LEU A 61 3.58 4.46 -8.81
C LEU A 61 2.95 4.36 -10.20
N SER A 62 2.36 5.44 -10.71
CA SER A 62 1.66 5.43 -12.01
C SER A 62 2.59 5.18 -13.19
N SER A 63 3.87 5.52 -13.07
CA SER A 63 4.88 5.27 -14.11
C SER A 63 5.58 3.91 -13.99
N SER A 64 5.28 3.11 -12.97
CA SER A 64 6.02 1.88 -12.66
C SER A 64 5.62 0.69 -13.53
N GLU A 65 6.51 -0.31 -13.64
CA GLU A 65 6.20 -1.60 -14.29
C GLU A 65 5.04 -2.30 -13.56
N ASP A 66 5.00 -2.17 -12.23
CA ASP A 66 3.96 -2.76 -11.38
C ASP A 66 2.54 -2.21 -11.69
N PHE A 67 2.43 -0.97 -12.19
CA PHE A 67 1.15 -0.37 -12.58
C PHE A 67 0.52 -1.07 -13.79
N ILE A 68 1.36 -1.66 -14.64
CA ILE A 68 0.94 -2.47 -15.79
C ILE A 68 0.73 -3.93 -15.37
N GLU A 69 1.63 -4.46 -14.54
CA GLU A 69 1.59 -5.86 -14.11
C GLU A 69 0.34 -6.19 -13.30
N GLY A 70 -0.10 -5.30 -12.40
CA GLY A 70 -1.27 -5.57 -11.55
C GLY A 70 -2.54 -5.88 -12.33
N PRO A 71 -3.01 -4.97 -13.20
CA PRO A 71 -4.16 -5.23 -14.08
C PRO A 71 -3.97 -6.45 -14.98
N ARG A 72 -2.76 -6.67 -15.50
CA ARG A 72 -2.44 -7.85 -16.34
C ARG A 72 -2.58 -9.16 -15.57
N ALA A 73 -1.94 -9.27 -14.41
CA ALA A 73 -1.99 -10.46 -13.56
C ALA A 73 -3.43 -10.76 -13.12
N PHE A 74 -4.21 -9.72 -12.81
CA PHE A 74 -5.64 -9.84 -12.52
C PHE A 74 -6.43 -10.41 -13.70
N ALA A 75 -6.26 -9.84 -14.91
CA ALA A 75 -6.93 -10.31 -16.12
C ALA A 75 -6.55 -11.76 -16.48
N GLU A 76 -5.28 -12.13 -16.27
CA GLU A 76 -4.72 -13.46 -16.51
C GLU A 76 -5.02 -14.46 -15.37
N LYS A 77 -5.66 -14.01 -14.28
CA LYS A 77 -5.98 -14.82 -13.08
C LYS A 77 -4.78 -15.54 -12.47
N ARG A 78 -3.64 -14.85 -12.40
CA ARG A 78 -2.41 -15.36 -11.78
C ARG A 78 -1.89 -14.40 -10.71
N PRO A 79 -1.02 -14.86 -9.81
CA PRO A 79 -0.30 -13.96 -8.92
C PRO A 79 0.52 -12.94 -9.72
N PRO A 80 0.56 -11.68 -9.27
CA PRO A 80 1.40 -10.65 -9.87
C PRO A 80 2.88 -10.87 -9.52
N ASN A 81 3.77 -10.46 -10.43
CA ASN A 81 5.21 -10.49 -10.22
C ASN A 81 5.77 -9.06 -10.05
N TRP A 82 5.70 -8.56 -8.82
CA TRP A 82 6.11 -7.20 -8.50
C TRP A 82 7.62 -6.98 -8.64
N GLN A 83 8.01 -5.93 -9.35
CA GLN A 83 9.40 -5.51 -9.56
C GLN A 83 9.80 -4.34 -8.66
N GLY A 84 8.84 -3.58 -8.13
CA GLY A 84 9.09 -2.45 -7.24
C GLY A 84 9.76 -1.25 -7.92
N ARG A 85 9.62 -1.14 -9.25
CA ARG A 85 10.16 -0.07 -10.09
C ARG A 85 9.17 0.29 -11.19
#